data_AF-A0A2S8PTJ1-F1
#
_entry.id   AF-A0A2S8PTJ1-F1
#
_cell.length_a   1.000
_cell.length_b   1.000
_cell.length_c   1.000
_cell.angle_alpha   90.00
_cell.angle_beta   90.00
_cell.angle_gamma   90.00
#
_symmetry.space_group_name_H-M   'P 1'
#
loop_
_entity.id
_entity.type
_entity.pdbx_description
1 polymer ?
#
loop_
_entity_poly.entity_id
_entity_poly.type
_entity_poly.pdbx_seq_one_letter_code
_entity_poly.pdbx_strand_id
1 'polypeptide(L)'
;MTRIPDTDLARLKQTVSLLGLARKQGRAMKKRGEDYVLRCPFHHEKTPSMVISPAKNLYHCFGCGAAGSVLDWVIQTEGVTLKIAIR
;
A
#
# COMPACT_ATOMS: atom_id res chain seq x y z
N MET A 1 20.75 7.88 17.50
CA MET A 1 19.47 7.39 16.97
C MET A 1 18.79 8.54 16.24
N THR A 2 18.71 8.50 14.92
CA THR A 2 18.11 9.58 14.14
C THR A 2 16.58 9.49 14.26
N ARG A 3 15.98 10.36 15.09
CA ARG A 3 14.54 10.61 15.05
C ARG A 3 14.27 11.43 13.79
N ILE A 4 13.68 10.80 12.79
CA ILE A 4 13.12 11.52 11.65
C ILE A 4 11.96 12.36 12.21
N PRO A 5 11.89 13.67 11.93
CA PRO A 5 10.76 14.49 12.31
C PRO A 5 9.47 13.93 11.69
N ASP A 6 8.38 13.84 12.46
CA ASP A 6 7.08 13.33 11.97
C ASP A 6 6.59 14.05 10.69
N THR A 7 7.04 15.30 10.49
CA THR A 7 6.79 16.13 9.32
C THR A 7 7.33 15.52 8.02
N ASP A 8 8.52 14.92 8.04
CA ASP A 8 9.13 14.31 6.85
C ASP A 8 8.46 12.98 6.49
N LEU A 9 8.03 12.23 7.50
CA LEU A 9 7.26 11.00 7.33
C LEU A 9 5.90 11.27 6.68
N ALA A 10 5.22 12.34 7.09
CA ALA A 10 3.95 12.77 6.51
C ALA A 10 4.12 13.17 5.03
N ARG A 11 5.22 13.84 4.68
CA ARG A 11 5.51 14.26 3.30
C ARG A 11 5.79 13.07 2.38
N LEU A 12 6.56 12.08 2.83
CA LEU A 12 6.83 10.84 2.09
C LEU A 12 5.56 10.04 1.79
N LYS A 13 4.63 9.98 2.75
CA LYS A 13 3.32 9.34 2.58
C LYS A 13 2.47 9.97 1.47
N GLN A 14 2.66 11.27 1.18
CA GLN A 14 1.89 11.99 0.15
C GLN A 14 2.54 11.96 -1.23
N THR A 15 3.87 11.76 -1.31
CA THR A 15 4.60 11.78 -2.59
C THR A 15 4.64 10.42 -3.26
N VAL A 16 4.62 9.33 -2.49
CA VAL A 16 4.63 7.97 -3.06
C VAL A 16 3.21 7.51 -3.36
N SER A 17 2.92 7.22 -4.63
CA SER A 17 1.63 6.64 -5.04
C SER A 17 1.57 5.15 -4.68
N LEU A 18 0.60 4.76 -3.86
CA LEU A 18 0.31 3.37 -3.53
C LEU A 18 0.00 2.54 -4.78
N LEU A 19 -0.79 3.10 -5.70
CA LEU A 19 -1.09 2.45 -6.97
C LEU A 19 0.17 2.22 -7.80
N GLY A 20 1.05 3.23 -7.89
CA GLY A 20 2.32 3.13 -8.60
C GLY A 20 3.23 2.05 -7.98
N LEU A 21 3.32 2.00 -6.66
CA LEU A 21 4.09 0.99 -5.94
C LEU A 21 3.53 -0.42 -6.19
N ALA A 22 2.21 -0.61 -6.07
CA ALA A 22 1.58 -1.90 -6.34
C ALA A 22 1.77 -2.36 -7.79
N ARG A 23 1.77 -1.42 -8.77
CA ARG A 23 2.09 -1.71 -10.17
C ARG A 23 3.54 -2.15 -10.35
N LYS A 24 4.49 -1.46 -9.71
CA LYS A 24 5.91 -1.81 -9.75
C LYS A 24 6.18 -3.20 -9.17
N GLN A 25 5.40 -3.62 -8.17
CA GLN A 25 5.42 -4.97 -7.61
C GLN A 25 4.78 -6.04 -8.54
N GLY A 26 4.39 -5.68 -9.77
CA GLY A 26 3.87 -6.63 -10.77
C GLY A 26 2.45 -7.14 -10.48
N ARG A 27 1.68 -6.45 -9.63
CA ARG A 27 0.37 -6.92 -9.22
C ARG A 27 -0.66 -6.72 -10.32
N ALA A 28 -1.31 -7.81 -10.73
CA ALA A 28 -2.45 -7.77 -11.63
C ALA A 28 -3.61 -7.01 -10.97
N MET A 29 -4.02 -5.91 -11.59
CA MET A 29 -5.05 -5.02 -11.08
C MET A 29 -6.04 -4.65 -12.18
N LYS A 30 -7.30 -4.47 -11.80
CA LYS A 30 -8.39 -4.07 -12.68
C LYS A 30 -9.01 -2.79 -12.17
N LYS A 31 -9.20 -1.79 -13.04
CA LYS A 31 -9.89 -0.55 -12.69
C LYS A 31 -11.38 -0.83 -12.47
N ARG A 32 -11.95 -0.29 -11.39
CA ARG A 32 -13.38 -0.35 -11.06
C ARG A 32 -13.84 1.02 -10.58
N GLY A 33 -14.45 1.79 -11.47
CA GLY A 33 -14.73 3.20 -11.21
C GLY A 33 -13.42 3.99 -11.07
N GLU A 34 -13.28 4.70 -9.95
CA GLU A 34 -12.07 5.48 -9.62
C GLU A 34 -11.00 4.64 -8.90
N ASP A 35 -11.39 3.48 -8.38
CA ASP A 35 -10.53 2.59 -7.61
C ASP A 35 -9.94 1.46 -8.47
N TYR A 36 -8.99 0.74 -7.88
CA TYR A 36 -8.37 -0.44 -8.48
C TYR A 36 -8.56 -1.65 -7.58
N VAL A 37 -8.93 -2.78 -8.17
CA VAL A 37 -9.10 -4.05 -7.46
C VAL A 37 -8.01 -5.01 -7.87
N LEU A 38 -7.45 -5.74 -6.90
CA LEU A 38 -6.40 -6.73 -7.11
C LEU A 38 -6.53 -7.88 -6.10
N ARG A 39 -5.73 -8.94 -6.30
CA ARG A 39 -5.55 -9.97 -5.30
C ARG A 39 -4.72 -9.42 -4.13
N CYS A 40 -5.17 -9.73 -2.94
CA CYS A 40 -4.57 -9.33 -1.68
C CYS A 40 -3.15 -9.91 -1.59
N PRO A 41 -2.14 -9.08 -1.27
CA PRO A 41 -0.80 -9.57 -0.97
C PRO A 41 -0.71 -10.33 0.36
N PHE A 42 -1.63 -10.05 1.28
CA PHE A 42 -1.50 -10.35 2.71
C PHE A 42 -2.12 -11.68 3.11
N HIS A 43 -2.94 -12.27 2.25
CA HIS A 43 -3.49 -13.60 2.44
C HIS A 43 -3.67 -14.29 1.10
N HIS A 44 -3.74 -15.62 1.13
CA HIS A 44 -3.89 -16.41 -0.08
C HIS A 44 -5.35 -16.45 -0.51
N GLU A 45 -5.66 -15.85 -1.66
CA GLU A 45 -7.01 -15.83 -2.24
C GLU A 45 -7.01 -16.08 -3.75
N LYS A 46 -8.12 -16.62 -4.25
CA LYS A 46 -8.32 -16.87 -5.70
C LYS A 46 -9.00 -15.69 -6.40
N THR A 47 -9.89 -14.99 -5.70
CA THR A 47 -10.65 -13.85 -6.19
C THR A 47 -10.03 -12.54 -5.70
N PRO A 48 -10.04 -11.46 -6.47
CA PRO A 48 -9.49 -10.19 -6.01
C PRO A 48 -10.41 -9.52 -4.98
N SER A 49 -9.91 -9.33 -3.74
CA SER A 49 -10.66 -8.63 -2.66
C SER A 49 -10.00 -7.35 -2.17
N MET A 50 -8.79 -7.03 -2.64
CA MET A 50 -8.07 -5.81 -2.29
C MET A 50 -8.52 -4.66 -3.18
N VAL A 51 -8.84 -3.52 -2.57
CA VAL A 51 -9.16 -2.27 -3.24
C VAL A 51 -8.10 -1.22 -2.88
N ILE A 52 -7.58 -0.53 -3.89
CA ILE A 52 -6.70 0.64 -3.76
C ILE A 52 -7.47 1.85 -4.27
N SER A 53 -7.61 2.88 -3.45
CA SER A 53 -8.17 4.18 -3.83
C SER A 53 -7.06 5.18 -4.10
N PRO A 54 -6.77 5.51 -5.38
CA PRO A 54 -5.68 6.44 -5.71
C PRO A 54 -5.90 7.84 -5.15
N ALA A 55 -7.15 8.32 -5.15
CA ALA A 55 -7.51 9.64 -4.61
C ALA A 55 -7.23 9.76 -3.10
N LYS A 56 -7.41 8.66 -2.35
CA LYS A 56 -7.15 8.61 -0.90
C LYS A 56 -5.73 8.15 -0.58
N ASN A 57 -5.03 7.55 -1.54
CA ASN A 57 -3.75 6.86 -1.38
C ASN A 57 -3.78 5.78 -0.27
N LEU A 58 -4.91 5.07 -0.17
CA LEU A 58 -5.18 4.02 0.83
C LEU A 58 -5.56 2.69 0.15
N TYR A 59 -5.43 1.60 0.90
CA TYR A 59 -5.99 0.29 0.54
C TYR A 59 -6.94 -0.25 1.60
N HIS A 60 -7.81 -1.16 1.17
CA HIS A 60 -8.60 -2.03 2.04
C HIS A 60 -8.85 -3.38 1.36
N CYS A 61 -8.63 -4.47 2.10
CA CYS A 61 -8.94 -5.81 1.68
C CYS A 61 -10.20 -6.31 2.38
N PHE A 62 -11.24 -6.57 1.58
CA PHE A 62 -12.52 -7.07 2.10
C PHE A 62 -12.48 -8.57 2.46
N GLY A 63 -11.44 -9.31 2.06
CA GLY A 63 -11.27 -10.73 2.40
C GLY A 63 -10.63 -10.97 3.77
N CYS A 64 -9.62 -10.18 4.14
CA CYS A 64 -8.87 -10.35 5.40
C CYS A 64 -8.93 -9.14 6.36
N GLY A 65 -9.58 -8.05 5.96
CA GLY A 65 -9.72 -6.83 6.78
C GLY A 65 -8.49 -5.92 6.80
N ALA A 66 -7.40 -6.29 6.12
CA ALA A 66 -6.20 -5.46 6.05
C ALA A 66 -6.52 -4.09 5.41
N ALA A 67 -6.18 -3.00 6.09
CA ALA A 67 -6.36 -1.64 5.62
C ALA A 67 -5.14 -0.80 5.99
N GLY A 68 -4.83 0.22 5.19
CA GLY A 68 -3.74 1.11 5.54
C GLY A 68 -3.29 2.04 4.42
N SER A 69 -2.21 2.74 4.71
CA SER A 69 -1.51 3.67 3.82
C SER A 69 -0.40 2.98 3.03
N VAL A 70 0.29 3.76 2.19
CA VAL A 70 1.50 3.32 1.47
C VAL A 70 2.54 2.69 2.39
N LEU A 71 2.77 3.25 3.58
CA LEU A 71 3.78 2.69 4.49
C LEU A 71 3.35 1.33 5.03
N ASP A 72 2.09 1.19 5.44
CA ASP A 72 1.56 -0.07 5.94
C ASP A 72 1.66 -1.17 4.88
N TRP A 73 1.46 -0.78 3.61
CA TRP A 73 1.66 -1.66 2.47
C TRP A 73 3.12 -2.09 2.30
N VAL A 74 4.08 -1.15 2.31
CA VAL A 74 5.52 -1.45 2.17
C VAL A 74 5.97 -2.38 3.30
N ILE A 75 5.63 -2.07 4.54
CA ILE A 75 6.01 -2.87 5.71
C ILE A 75 5.53 -4.31 5.56
N GLN A 76 4.27 -4.51 5.15
CA GLN A 76 3.69 -5.84 5.02
C GLN A 76 4.18 -6.59 3.76
N THR A 77 4.38 -5.88 2.64
CA THR A 77 4.76 -6.54 1.36
C THR A 77 6.26 -6.81 1.23
N GLU A 78 7.10 -5.99 1.87
CA GLU A 78 8.56 -6.08 1.78
C GLU A 78 9.22 -6.56 3.08
N GLY A 79 8.44 -6.78 4.15
CA GLY A 79 8.95 -7.27 5.43
C GLY A 79 9.92 -6.30 6.12
N VAL A 80 9.95 -5.03 5.70
CA VAL A 80 10.84 -4.01 6.23
C VAL A 80 10.21 -3.32 7.43
N THR A 81 10.94 -3.31 8.54
CA THR A 81 10.68 -2.36 9.64
C THR A 81 10.88 -0.92 9.15
N LEU A 82 10.07 0.03 9.62
CA LEU A 82 10.07 1.48 9.28
C LEU A 82 11.46 2.14 9.12
N LYS A 83 12.50 1.60 9.76
CA LYS A 83 13.90 2.06 9.67
C LYS A 83 14.57 1.86 8.31
N ILE A 84 14.08 0.94 7.45
CA ILE A 84 14.69 0.62 6.16
C ILE A 84 13.95 1.29 5.00
N ALA A 85 12.62 1.49 5.13
CA ALA A 85 11.78 2.04 4.07
C ALA A 85 12.02 3.53 3.75
N ILE A 86 12.87 4.23 4.51
CA ILE A 86 13.13 5.68 4.40
C ILE A 86 14.64 5.95 4.17
N ARG A 87 15.38 4.98 3.62
CA ARG A 87 16.81 5.15 3.34
C ARG A 87 17.08 5.49 1.89
#